data_AF-A0A136A4A4-F1
#
_entry.id   AF-A0A136A4A4-F1
#
_cell.length_a   1.000
_cell.length_b   1.000
_cell.length_c   1.000
_cell.angle_alpha   90.00
_cell.angle_beta   90.00
_cell.angle_gamma   90.00
#
_symmetry.space_group_name_H-M   'P 1'
#
loop_
_entity.id
_entity.type
_entity.pdbx_description
1 polymer ?
#
loop_
_entity_poly.entity_id
_entity_poly.type
_entity_poly.pdbx_seq_one_letter_code
_entity_poly.pdbx_strand_id
1 'polypeptide(L)'
;MDKLGSSANQQLQLFLKSLENKIVMARNRDELTAILHQIESFGRPLKYDNSRYWFSLLGALLVAGVSFFYLNENPQTPVVMWLLGLSGITVLVFAVLIFMRRSKISSLSDALYLRDVYLDNNWQHEPFHGKRLAAQLAQQFNEFKRGNHLREIQWLVKGHYQGQEHQFEYHAYTFHYVDRRTVSTTDSKGRHRTRTVYDHHYRYGLYLPFEFVSGITISSSWFGSFFGSTYKPASTEFNRRFKVNAHSEMAAAKFLKPAVVVELEDLGKELTGLNLEFSSLGQLCMSFTPNICKWQRQHGLDEPAAFLREIKQNQKIPLLQQTLQRIHTLLRHSDNNF
;
A
#
# COMPACT_ATOMS: atom_id res chain seq x y z
N MET A 1 -46.23 -2.23 19.03
CA MET A 1 -46.45 -1.27 17.92
C MET A 1 -45.27 -1.40 16.97
N ASP A 2 -45.45 -2.23 15.95
CA ASP A 2 -44.43 -2.60 14.97
C ASP A 2 -44.07 -1.41 14.08
N LYS A 3 -42.78 -1.05 14.04
CA LYS A 3 -42.27 -0.09 13.06
C LYS A 3 -42.27 -0.75 11.69
N LEU A 4 -43.27 -0.36 10.89
CA LEU A 4 -43.34 -0.42 9.43
C LEU A 4 -41.98 -0.61 8.72
N GLY A 5 -41.79 -1.85 8.27
CA GLY A 5 -40.97 -2.33 7.14
C GLY A 5 -39.85 -1.43 6.61
N SER A 6 -38.70 -1.39 7.29
CA SER A 6 -37.44 -1.03 6.62
C SER A 6 -37.10 -2.11 5.58
N SER A 7 -36.88 -1.73 4.32
CA SER A 7 -36.47 -2.66 3.27
C SER A 7 -35.20 -3.43 3.67
N ALA A 8 -35.02 -4.68 3.21
CA ALA A 8 -33.84 -5.51 3.55
C ALA A 8 -32.51 -4.78 3.29
N ASN A 9 -32.45 -3.94 2.24
CA ASN A 9 -31.29 -3.11 1.91
C ASN A 9 -31.03 -1.99 2.93
N GLN A 10 -32.08 -1.40 3.54
CA GLN A 10 -31.93 -0.39 4.61
C GLN A 10 -31.41 -1.03 5.90
N GLN A 11 -31.89 -2.22 6.26
CA GLN A 11 -31.38 -2.97 7.41
C GLN A 11 -29.91 -3.33 7.22
N LEU A 12 -29.54 -3.82 6.03
CA LEU A 12 -28.15 -4.10 5.67
C LEU A 12 -27.29 -2.83 5.76
N GLN A 13 -27.78 -1.69 5.25
CA GLN A 13 -27.03 -0.44 5.30
C GLN A 13 -26.77 0.04 6.74
N LEU A 14 -27.77 -0.04 7.63
CA LEU A 14 -27.60 0.30 9.04
C LEU A 14 -26.61 -0.65 9.73
N PHE A 15 -26.71 -1.95 9.42
CA PHE A 15 -25.79 -2.96 9.93
C PHE A 15 -24.34 -2.68 9.50
N LEU A 16 -24.09 -2.47 8.19
CA LEU A 16 -22.76 -2.16 7.66
C LEU A 16 -22.17 -0.88 8.29
N LYS A 17 -22.98 0.17 8.47
CA LYS A 17 -22.55 1.41 9.14
C LYS A 17 -22.18 1.16 10.61
N SER A 18 -22.89 0.28 11.30
CA SER A 18 -22.57 -0.10 12.67
C SER A 18 -21.26 -0.91 12.75
N LEU A 19 -20.99 -1.77 11.76
CA LEU A 19 -19.75 -2.53 11.67
C LEU A 19 -18.56 -1.61 11.43
N GLU A 20 -18.67 -0.66 10.50
CA GLU A 20 -17.61 0.30 10.18
C GLU A 20 -17.06 0.99 11.43
N ASN A 21 -17.94 1.52 12.28
CA ASN A 21 -17.55 2.14 13.54
C ASN A 21 -16.87 1.16 14.50
N LYS A 22 -17.35 -0.09 14.58
CA LYS A 22 -16.77 -1.12 15.45
C LYS A 22 -15.39 -1.57 14.97
N ILE A 23 -15.18 -1.69 13.66
CA ILE A 23 -13.91 -2.10 13.06
C ILE A 23 -12.81 -1.08 13.37
N VAL A 24 -13.13 0.21 13.23
CA VAL A 24 -12.20 1.30 13.55
C VAL A 24 -11.81 1.28 15.04
N MET A 25 -12.75 0.88 15.90
CA MET A 25 -12.52 0.84 17.35
C MET A 25 -11.89 -0.45 17.84
N ALA A 26 -11.95 -1.55 17.08
CA ALA A 26 -11.49 -2.86 17.51
C ALA A 26 -9.99 -2.85 17.80
N ARG A 27 -9.55 -3.03 19.05
CA ARG A 27 -8.12 -2.93 19.45
C ARG A 27 -7.39 -4.26 19.55
N ASN A 28 -8.12 -5.36 19.62
CA ASN A 28 -7.59 -6.69 19.86
C ASN A 28 -8.34 -7.76 19.06
N ARG A 29 -7.82 -8.98 19.09
CA ARG A 29 -8.36 -10.14 18.37
C ARG A 29 -9.76 -10.52 18.84
N ASP A 30 -10.06 -10.34 20.12
CA ASP A 30 -11.36 -10.70 20.70
C ASP A 30 -12.47 -9.78 20.20
N GLU A 31 -12.22 -8.47 20.13
CA GLU A 31 -13.13 -7.48 19.56
C GLU A 31 -13.36 -7.72 18.08
N LEU A 32 -12.30 -8.05 17.31
CA LEU A 32 -12.45 -8.44 15.91
C LEU A 32 -13.29 -9.72 15.78
N THR A 33 -13.05 -10.73 16.61
CA THR A 33 -13.81 -11.98 16.63
C THR A 33 -15.28 -11.74 16.99
N ALA A 34 -15.59 -10.82 17.90
CA ALA A 34 -16.96 -10.43 18.22
C ALA A 34 -17.66 -9.76 17.02
N ILE A 35 -16.93 -8.97 16.22
CA ILE A 35 -17.44 -8.40 14.97
C ILE A 35 -17.71 -9.51 13.94
N LEU A 36 -16.80 -10.49 13.82
CA LEU A 36 -16.99 -11.65 12.94
C LEU A 36 -18.21 -12.49 13.36
N HIS A 37 -18.42 -12.72 14.65
CA HIS A 37 -19.62 -13.40 15.14
C HIS A 37 -20.90 -12.61 14.88
N GLN A 38 -20.87 -11.27 14.98
CA GLN A 38 -22.02 -10.45 14.58
C GLN A 38 -22.33 -10.61 13.09
N ILE A 39 -21.30 -10.66 12.24
CA ILE A 39 -21.43 -10.93 10.80
C ILE A 39 -22.03 -12.32 10.55
N GLU A 40 -21.54 -13.37 11.24
CA GLU A 40 -22.09 -14.73 11.16
C GLU A 40 -23.56 -14.77 11.62
N SER A 41 -23.88 -14.10 12.72
CA SER A 41 -25.22 -14.08 13.32
C SER A 41 -26.26 -13.28 12.53
N PHE A 42 -25.83 -12.43 11.59
CA PHE A 42 -26.74 -11.66 10.74
C PHE A 42 -27.63 -12.56 9.87
N GLY A 43 -27.21 -13.82 9.64
CA GLY A 43 -28.06 -14.89 9.09
C GLY A 43 -28.52 -14.66 7.64
N ARG A 44 -27.98 -13.64 6.95
CA ARG A 44 -28.29 -13.30 5.55
C ARG A 44 -27.00 -12.97 4.80
N PRO A 45 -26.95 -13.17 3.47
CA PRO A 45 -25.82 -12.73 2.66
C PRO A 45 -25.62 -11.22 2.83
N LEU A 46 -24.38 -10.78 3.13
CA LEU A 46 -24.03 -9.35 3.23
C LEU A 46 -23.84 -8.74 1.83
N LYS A 47 -24.86 -8.91 0.99
CA LYS A 47 -24.92 -8.43 -0.38
C LYS A 47 -26.21 -7.65 -0.58
N TYR A 48 -26.11 -6.48 -1.19
CA TYR A 48 -27.30 -5.74 -1.58
C TYR A 48 -28.11 -6.53 -2.61
N ASP A 49 -29.42 -6.66 -2.36
CA ASP A 49 -30.34 -7.13 -3.38
C ASP A 49 -30.55 -5.99 -4.39
N ASN A 50 -29.95 -6.17 -5.56
CA ASN A 50 -30.01 -5.23 -6.67
C ASN A 50 -30.93 -5.73 -7.80
N SER A 51 -31.76 -6.75 -7.56
CA SER A 51 -32.60 -7.37 -8.59
C SER A 51 -33.49 -6.35 -9.30
N ARG A 52 -34.09 -5.40 -8.55
CA ARG A 52 -34.89 -4.31 -9.11
C ARG A 52 -34.11 -3.45 -10.09
N TYR A 53 -32.85 -3.12 -9.78
CA TYR A 53 -32.01 -2.32 -10.66
C TYR A 53 -31.59 -3.09 -11.92
N TRP A 54 -31.34 -4.40 -11.80
CA TRP A 54 -31.05 -5.25 -12.96
C TRP A 54 -32.25 -5.36 -13.91
N PHE A 55 -33.47 -5.54 -13.38
CA PHE A 55 -34.67 -5.52 -14.22
C PHE A 55 -34.89 -4.17 -14.90
N SER A 56 -34.66 -3.05 -14.20
CA SER A 56 -34.74 -1.72 -14.80
C SER A 56 -33.67 -1.49 -15.88
N LEU A 57 -32.46 -2.02 -15.69
CA LEU A 57 -31.37 -1.91 -16.66
C LEU A 57 -31.68 -2.75 -17.92
N LEU A 58 -32.16 -3.98 -17.75
CA LEU A 58 -32.62 -4.82 -18.86
C LEU A 58 -33.76 -4.17 -19.64
N GLY A 59 -34.76 -3.61 -18.93
CA GLY A 59 -35.86 -2.87 -19.56
C GLY A 59 -35.38 -1.66 -20.34
N ALA A 60 -34.48 -0.86 -19.77
CA ALA A 60 -33.90 0.31 -20.45
C ALA A 60 -33.07 -0.09 -21.69
N LEU A 61 -32.29 -1.17 -21.62
CA LEU A 61 -31.55 -1.69 -22.76
C LEU A 61 -32.46 -2.21 -23.88
N LEU A 62 -33.58 -2.87 -23.53
CA LEU A 62 -34.58 -3.30 -24.52
C LEU A 62 -35.22 -2.09 -25.22
N VAL A 63 -35.63 -1.07 -24.45
CA VAL A 63 -36.18 0.18 -25.02
C VAL A 63 -35.15 0.86 -25.91
N ALA A 64 -33.87 0.91 -25.50
CA ALA A 64 -32.80 1.47 -26.32
C ALA A 64 -32.60 0.67 -27.62
N GLY A 65 -32.59 -0.67 -27.55
CA GLY A 65 -32.45 -1.54 -28.73
C GLY A 65 -33.59 -1.38 -29.74
N VAL A 66 -34.83 -1.36 -29.26
CA VAL A 66 -36.02 -1.15 -30.12
C VAL A 66 -36.02 0.26 -30.71
N SER A 67 -35.68 1.28 -29.91
CA SER A 67 -35.62 2.67 -30.36
C SER A 67 -34.51 2.89 -31.40
N PHE A 68 -33.36 2.24 -31.23
CA PHE A 68 -32.26 2.27 -32.19
C PHE A 68 -32.65 1.62 -33.52
N PHE A 69 -33.27 0.43 -33.47
CA PHE A 69 -33.78 -0.24 -34.67
C PHE A 69 -34.82 0.61 -35.40
N TYR A 70 -35.74 1.25 -34.67
CA TYR A 70 -36.77 2.09 -35.25
C TYR A 70 -36.22 3.38 -35.89
N LEU A 71 -35.22 4.03 -35.28
CA LEU A 71 -34.55 5.20 -35.88
C LEU A 71 -33.79 4.85 -37.16
N ASN A 72 -33.23 3.64 -37.24
CA ASN A 72 -32.55 3.17 -38.45
C ASN A 72 -33.51 3.11 -39.65
N GLU A 73 -34.76 2.70 -39.41
CA GLU A 73 -35.81 2.65 -40.44
C GLU A 73 -36.52 4.01 -40.63
N ASN A 74 -36.63 4.83 -39.58
CA ASN A 74 -37.39 6.09 -39.58
C ASN A 74 -36.63 7.25 -38.91
N PRO A 75 -35.65 7.86 -39.60
CA PRO A 75 -34.70 8.80 -39.00
C PRO A 75 -35.31 10.11 -38.48
N GLN A 76 -36.50 10.49 -38.95
CA GLN A 76 -37.12 11.79 -38.65
C GLN A 76 -38.10 11.77 -37.47
N THR A 77 -38.06 10.75 -36.60
CA THR A 77 -38.98 10.63 -35.46
C THR A 77 -38.36 11.17 -34.16
N PRO A 78 -38.61 12.44 -33.78
CA PRO A 78 -37.95 13.07 -32.63
C PRO A 78 -38.25 12.39 -31.30
N VAL A 79 -39.44 11.78 -31.15
CA VAL A 79 -39.84 11.07 -29.93
C VAL A 79 -38.89 9.90 -29.60
N VAL A 80 -38.37 9.23 -30.63
CA VAL A 80 -37.50 8.06 -30.45
C VAL A 80 -36.09 8.45 -30.01
N MET A 81 -35.62 9.63 -30.42
CA MET A 81 -34.38 10.21 -29.89
C MET A 81 -34.47 10.56 -28.40
N TRP A 82 -35.62 11.09 -27.94
CA TRP A 82 -35.84 11.33 -26.50
C TRP A 82 -35.86 10.04 -25.69
N LEU A 83 -36.48 8.97 -26.20
CA LEU A 83 -36.52 7.65 -25.56
C LEU A 83 -35.12 7.01 -25.45
N LEU A 84 -34.28 7.16 -26.48
CA LEU A 84 -32.88 6.76 -26.42
C LEU A 84 -32.08 7.55 -25.39
N GLY A 85 -32.26 8.88 -25.34
CA GLY A 85 -31.62 9.72 -24.34
C GLY A 85 -32.00 9.31 -22.91
N LEU A 86 -33.29 9.12 -22.64
CA LEU A 86 -33.80 8.74 -21.32
C LEU A 86 -33.36 7.33 -20.90
N SER A 87 -33.37 6.37 -21.83
CA SER A 87 -32.86 5.01 -21.56
C SER A 87 -31.36 5.02 -21.27
N GLY A 88 -30.57 5.80 -22.03
CA GLY A 88 -29.15 5.99 -21.76
C GLY A 88 -28.86 6.55 -20.35
N ILE A 89 -29.58 7.60 -19.94
CA ILE A 89 -29.47 8.17 -18.58
C ILE A 89 -29.85 7.13 -17.53
N THR A 90 -30.93 6.38 -17.75
CA THR A 90 -31.43 5.36 -16.82
C THR A 90 -30.40 4.24 -16.60
N VAL A 91 -29.78 3.75 -17.68
CA VAL A 91 -28.70 2.76 -17.61
C VAL A 91 -27.53 3.30 -16.80
N LEU A 92 -27.09 4.53 -17.08
CA LEU A 92 -25.96 5.15 -16.38
C LEU A 92 -26.23 5.30 -14.88
N VAL A 93 -27.41 5.82 -14.50
CA VAL A 93 -27.79 6.02 -13.10
C VAL A 93 -27.82 4.69 -12.34
N PHE A 94 -28.45 3.65 -12.88
CA PHE A 94 -28.54 2.37 -12.18
C PHE A 94 -27.22 1.62 -12.14
N ALA A 95 -26.40 1.68 -13.19
CA ALA A 95 -25.05 1.13 -13.17
C ALA A 95 -24.19 1.78 -12.07
N VAL A 96 -24.24 3.12 -11.95
CA VAL A 96 -23.53 3.86 -10.90
C VAL A 96 -24.03 3.45 -9.50
N LEU A 97 -25.33 3.33 -9.28
CA LEU A 97 -25.88 2.92 -7.99
C LEU A 97 -25.46 1.50 -7.57
N ILE A 98 -25.46 0.55 -8.51
CA ILE A 98 -24.99 -0.82 -8.27
C ILE A 98 -23.49 -0.80 -7.92
N PHE A 99 -22.70 -0.04 -8.67
CA PHE A 99 -21.26 0.08 -8.43
C PHE A 99 -20.95 0.68 -7.06
N MET A 100 -21.63 1.77 -6.68
CA MET A 100 -21.46 2.40 -5.36
C MET A 100 -21.78 1.44 -4.22
N ARG A 101 -22.85 0.64 -4.35
CA ARG A 101 -23.25 -0.36 -3.35
C ARG A 101 -22.20 -1.48 -3.19
N ARG A 102 -21.66 -1.97 -4.30
CA ARG A 102 -20.59 -2.97 -4.30
C ARG A 102 -19.30 -2.41 -3.67
N SER A 103 -18.95 -1.18 -4.02
CA SER A 103 -17.77 -0.49 -3.49
C SER A 103 -17.83 -0.33 -1.97
N LYS A 104 -19.01 -0.01 -1.40
CA LYS A 104 -19.18 0.07 0.06
C LYS A 104 -18.89 -1.26 0.79
N ILE A 105 -19.41 -2.38 0.27
CA ILE A 105 -19.16 -3.70 0.85
C ILE A 105 -17.67 -4.08 0.71
N SER A 106 -17.08 -3.81 -0.45
CA SER A 106 -15.64 -4.02 -0.67
C SER A 106 -14.82 -3.23 0.34
N SER A 107 -15.09 -1.93 0.49
CA SER A 107 -14.35 -1.06 1.41
C SER A 107 -14.45 -1.52 2.87
N LEU A 108 -15.59 -2.06 3.29
CA LEU A 108 -15.73 -2.63 4.63
C LEU A 108 -14.94 -3.93 4.78
N SER A 109 -14.91 -4.75 3.73
CA SER A 109 -14.08 -5.97 3.68
C SER A 109 -12.59 -5.61 3.74
N ASP A 110 -12.17 -4.59 2.99
CA ASP A 110 -10.81 -4.05 3.00
C ASP A 110 -10.44 -3.53 4.40
N ALA A 111 -11.35 -2.80 5.06
CA ALA A 111 -11.13 -2.28 6.41
C ALA A 111 -11.01 -3.40 7.47
N LEU A 112 -11.87 -4.43 7.40
CA LEU A 112 -11.80 -5.61 8.28
C LEU A 112 -10.48 -6.36 8.11
N TYR A 113 -10.15 -6.67 6.86
CA TYR A 113 -8.94 -7.42 6.53
C TYR A 113 -7.68 -6.63 6.90
N LEU A 114 -7.66 -5.33 6.63
CA LEU A 114 -6.57 -4.46 7.04
C LEU A 114 -6.42 -4.44 8.56
N ARG A 115 -7.53 -4.42 9.30
CA ARG A 115 -7.47 -4.43 10.76
C ARG A 115 -6.89 -5.74 11.29
N ASP A 116 -7.27 -6.85 10.70
CA ASP A 116 -6.73 -8.18 10.98
C ASP A 116 -5.21 -8.25 10.74
N VAL A 117 -4.75 -7.77 9.57
CA VAL A 117 -3.32 -7.64 9.24
C VAL A 117 -2.57 -6.81 10.28
N TYR A 118 -3.16 -5.70 10.75
CA TYR A 118 -2.52 -4.88 11.79
C TYR A 118 -2.37 -5.64 13.11
N LEU A 119 -3.38 -6.41 13.52
CA LEU A 119 -3.33 -7.18 14.75
C LEU A 119 -2.29 -8.32 14.65
N ASP A 120 -2.29 -9.07 13.56
CA ASP A 120 -1.40 -10.23 13.39
C ASP A 120 0.07 -9.85 13.24
N ASN A 121 0.34 -8.64 12.75
CA ASN A 121 1.70 -8.07 12.66
C ASN A 121 2.04 -7.13 13.83
N ASN A 122 1.20 -7.04 14.87
CA ASN A 122 1.36 -6.15 16.03
C ASN A 122 1.63 -4.68 15.63
N TRP A 123 0.99 -4.22 14.56
CA TRP A 123 1.16 -2.87 14.05
C TRP A 123 0.30 -1.86 14.77
N GLN A 124 0.93 -0.74 15.07
CA GLN A 124 0.32 0.42 15.66
C GLN A 124 0.24 1.52 14.60
N HIS A 125 -0.96 2.11 14.49
CA HIS A 125 -1.14 3.29 13.68
C HIS A 125 -0.60 4.50 14.45
N GLU A 126 0.31 5.24 13.83
CA GLU A 126 0.83 6.48 14.37
C GLU A 126 0.28 7.65 13.55
N PRO A 127 -0.31 8.69 14.16
CA PRO A 127 -0.73 9.87 13.40
C PRO A 127 0.50 10.62 12.89
N PHE A 128 0.55 10.87 11.57
CA PHE A 128 1.68 11.59 10.96
C PHE A 128 1.21 12.58 9.89
N HIS A 129 2.07 13.57 9.62
CA HIS A 129 1.91 14.48 8.48
C HIS A 129 2.93 14.13 7.40
N GLY A 130 2.47 13.52 6.30
CA GLY A 130 3.32 12.92 5.27
C GLY A 130 4.49 13.78 4.78
N LYS A 131 4.21 15.03 4.37
CA LYS A 131 5.25 15.98 3.90
C LYS A 131 6.23 16.40 4.99
N ARG A 132 5.71 16.64 6.21
CA ARG A 132 6.53 17.07 7.35
C ARG A 132 7.46 15.95 7.80
N LEU A 133 6.94 14.73 7.90
CA LEU A 133 7.73 13.55 8.26
C LEU A 133 8.80 13.26 7.21
N ALA A 134 8.47 13.31 5.91
CA ALA A 134 9.47 13.16 4.86
C ALA A 134 10.59 14.21 4.96
N ALA A 135 10.24 15.47 5.26
CA ALA A 135 11.24 16.53 5.47
C ALA A 135 12.11 16.30 6.72
N GLN A 136 11.53 15.79 7.82
CA GLN A 136 12.28 15.42 9.03
C GLN A 136 13.25 14.26 8.75
N LEU A 137 12.77 13.19 8.11
CA LEU A 137 13.61 12.05 7.74
C LEU A 137 14.71 12.46 6.76
N ALA A 138 14.45 13.41 5.86
CA ALA A 138 15.44 13.95 4.93
C ALA A 138 16.60 14.70 5.62
N GLN A 139 16.46 15.09 6.89
CA GLN A 139 17.57 15.64 7.67
C GLN A 139 18.59 14.57 8.06
N GLN A 140 18.14 13.31 8.20
CA GLN A 140 18.96 12.19 8.66
C GLN A 140 19.38 11.26 7.52
N PHE A 141 18.54 11.13 6.49
CA PHE A 141 18.70 10.16 5.42
C PHE A 141 18.53 10.83 4.05
N ASN A 142 19.47 10.58 3.15
CA ASN A 142 19.42 11.06 1.78
C ASN A 142 18.32 10.36 0.96
N GLU A 143 17.85 9.17 1.36
CA GLU A 143 16.76 8.46 0.67
C GLU A 143 15.50 9.34 0.54
N PHE A 144 15.20 10.20 1.52
CA PHE A 144 14.04 11.10 1.50
C PHE A 144 14.30 12.44 0.80
N LYS A 145 15.48 12.62 0.18
CA LYS A 145 15.81 13.78 -0.66
C LYS A 145 15.53 13.54 -2.15
N ARG A 146 15.10 12.33 -2.53
CA ARG A 146 14.68 12.00 -3.91
C ARG A 146 13.55 12.90 -4.41
N GLY A 147 13.42 13.03 -5.72
CA GLY A 147 12.42 13.91 -6.33
C GLY A 147 12.88 15.37 -6.33
N ASN A 148 12.29 16.19 -7.20
CA ASN A 148 12.53 17.63 -7.24
C ASN A 148 11.26 18.48 -7.05
N HIS A 149 10.09 17.86 -6.86
CA HIS A 149 8.82 18.58 -6.76
C HIS A 149 8.02 18.28 -5.48
N LEU A 150 7.60 17.03 -5.28
CA LEU A 150 6.83 16.59 -4.12
C LEU A 150 7.57 15.45 -3.41
N ARG A 151 7.50 15.43 -2.09
CA ARG A 151 8.03 14.38 -1.22
C ARG A 151 7.09 14.19 -0.04
N GLU A 152 6.57 12.99 0.16
CA GLU A 152 5.67 12.69 1.27
C GLU A 152 5.70 11.20 1.67
N ILE A 153 5.54 10.93 2.96
CA ILE A 153 5.14 9.61 3.44
C ILE A 153 3.63 9.47 3.20
N GLN A 154 3.19 8.41 2.53
CA GLN A 154 1.76 8.12 2.29
C GLN A 154 1.21 7.06 3.22
N TRP A 155 2.08 6.19 3.73
CA TRP A 155 1.72 5.14 4.65
C TRP A 155 2.85 4.95 5.65
N LEU A 156 2.49 4.77 6.92
CA LEU A 156 3.40 4.56 8.03
C LEU A 156 2.71 3.64 9.04
N VAL A 157 3.44 2.65 9.53
CA VAL A 157 3.07 1.88 10.71
C VAL A 157 4.27 1.68 11.59
N LYS A 158 4.03 1.63 12.90
CA LYS A 158 5.03 1.24 13.89
C LYS A 158 4.82 -0.23 14.24
N GLY A 159 5.88 -1.00 14.27
CA GLY A 159 5.86 -2.40 14.68
C GLY A 159 6.99 -2.72 15.65
N HIS A 160 6.84 -3.84 16.33
CA HIS A 160 7.83 -4.38 17.25
C HIS A 160 8.30 -5.75 16.74
N TYR A 161 9.60 -5.94 16.69
CA TYR A 161 10.22 -7.22 16.38
C TYR A 161 10.93 -7.79 17.62
N GLN A 162 10.65 -9.04 17.93
CA GLN A 162 11.27 -9.80 19.01
C GLN A 162 12.07 -10.96 18.42
N GLY A 163 13.40 -10.81 18.37
CA GLY A 163 14.33 -11.89 18.03
C GLY A 163 14.83 -12.62 19.27
N GLN A 164 15.72 -13.59 19.06
CA GLN A 164 16.37 -14.33 20.13
C GLN A 164 17.37 -13.47 20.92
N GLU A 165 18.11 -12.59 20.23
CA GLU A 165 19.21 -11.81 20.83
C GLU A 165 18.92 -10.31 20.88
N HIS A 166 18.16 -9.79 19.91
CA HIS A 166 17.77 -8.39 19.89
C HIS A 166 16.26 -8.26 19.68
N GLN A 167 15.71 -7.21 20.28
CA GLN A 167 14.38 -6.70 20.03
C GLN A 167 14.51 -5.26 19.55
N PHE A 168 13.63 -4.83 18.65
CA PHE A 168 13.64 -3.46 18.17
C PHE A 168 12.26 -3.02 17.69
N GLU A 169 12.00 -1.73 17.91
CA GLU A 169 10.92 -1.03 17.23
C GLU A 169 11.35 -0.71 15.80
N TYR A 170 10.40 -0.77 14.88
CA TYR A 170 10.61 -0.36 13.50
C TYR A 170 9.42 0.43 12.98
N HIS A 171 9.66 1.24 11.97
CA HIS A 171 8.62 1.91 11.21
C HIS A 171 8.68 1.45 9.77
N ALA A 172 7.60 0.86 9.29
CA ALA A 172 7.45 0.54 7.87
C ALA A 172 6.76 1.70 7.16
N TYR A 173 7.26 2.09 6.00
CA TYR A 173 6.76 3.26 5.28
C TYR A 173 6.61 3.05 3.78
N THR A 174 5.74 3.87 3.18
CA THR A 174 5.68 4.13 1.74
C THR A 174 6.00 5.60 1.50
N PHE A 175 7.11 5.86 0.80
CA PHE A 175 7.58 7.17 0.41
C PHE A 175 7.23 7.45 -1.04
N HIS A 176 6.46 8.51 -1.27
CA HIS A 176 6.09 9.01 -2.59
C HIS A 176 6.91 10.26 -2.89
N TYR A 177 7.54 10.28 -4.07
CA TYR A 177 8.22 11.47 -4.57
C TYR A 177 7.91 11.71 -6.05
N VAL A 178 8.03 12.98 -6.46
CA VAL A 178 7.73 13.42 -7.83
C VAL A 178 8.93 14.13 -8.42
N ASP A 179 9.28 13.71 -9.64
CA ASP A 179 10.19 14.43 -10.52
C ASP A 179 9.39 15.25 -11.54
N ARG A 180 9.63 16.56 -11.54
CA ARG A 180 9.11 17.51 -12.51
C ARG A 180 10.18 17.77 -13.56
N ARG A 181 9.83 17.54 -14.82
CA ARG A 181 10.67 17.90 -15.97
C ARG A 181 9.88 18.63 -17.06
N THR A 182 10.60 19.42 -17.83
CA THR A 182 10.04 20.15 -18.97
C THR A 182 10.42 19.40 -20.25
N VAL A 183 9.42 19.02 -21.03
CA VAL A 183 9.61 18.35 -22.32
C VAL A 183 9.24 19.31 -23.44
N SER A 184 10.19 19.58 -24.33
CA SER A 184 9.98 20.38 -25.53
C SER A 184 9.83 19.45 -26.73
N THR A 185 8.71 19.57 -27.44
CA THR A 185 8.42 18.83 -28.67
C THR A 185 8.24 19.81 -29.82
N THR A 186 8.85 19.53 -30.97
CA THR A 186 8.63 20.29 -32.20
C THR A 186 7.69 19.50 -33.09
N ASP A 187 6.58 20.11 -33.53
CA ASP A 187 5.67 19.45 -34.47
C ASP A 187 6.26 19.42 -35.89
N SER A 188 5.65 18.64 -36.79
CA SER A 188 6.06 18.56 -38.21
C SER A 188 5.93 19.89 -38.98
N LYS A 189 5.41 20.94 -38.34
CA LYS A 189 5.29 22.31 -38.87
C LYS A 189 6.26 23.29 -38.19
N GLY A 190 7.26 22.78 -37.45
CA GLY A 190 8.30 23.59 -36.82
C GLY A 190 7.86 24.35 -35.57
N ARG A 191 6.68 24.07 -35.01
CA ARG A 191 6.20 24.78 -33.81
C ARG A 191 6.69 24.08 -32.56
N HIS A 192 7.36 24.84 -31.70
CA HIS A 192 7.79 24.38 -30.39
C HIS A 192 6.61 24.37 -29.41
N ARG A 193 6.39 23.22 -28.77
CA ARG A 193 5.47 23.07 -27.64
C ARG A 193 6.24 22.61 -26.43
N THR A 194 6.01 23.29 -25.32
CA THR A 194 6.61 22.94 -24.03
C THR A 194 5.52 22.39 -23.12
N ARG A 195 5.72 21.20 -22.57
CA ARG A 195 4.84 20.59 -21.57
C ARG A 195 5.61 20.26 -20.31
N THR A 196 5.03 20.56 -19.16
CA THR A 196 5.54 20.07 -17.86
C THR A 196 4.99 18.67 -17.62
N VAL A 197 5.88 17.74 -17.29
CA VAL A 197 5.56 16.35 -16.96
C VAL A 197 5.96 16.09 -15.50
N TYR A 198 5.10 15.37 -14.79
CA TYR A 198 5.32 14.94 -13.42
C TYR A 198 5.41 13.42 -13.40
N ASP A 199 6.60 12.90 -13.09
CA ASP A 199 6.87 11.48 -12.97
C ASP A 199 6.76 11.09 -11.48
N HIS A 200 5.79 10.22 -11.17
CA HIS A 200 5.50 9.78 -9.80
C HIS A 200 6.25 8.49 -9.48
N HIS A 201 6.91 8.45 -8.32
CA HIS A 201 7.74 7.34 -7.90
C HIS A 201 7.46 6.95 -6.45
N TYR A 202 7.65 5.65 -6.16
CA TYR A 202 7.41 5.07 -4.85
C TYR A 202 8.63 4.29 -4.38
N ARG A 203 8.95 4.45 -3.10
CA ARG A 203 9.96 3.68 -2.38
C ARG A 203 9.33 3.14 -1.10
N TYR A 204 9.65 1.90 -0.79
CA TYR A 204 9.20 1.25 0.44
C TYR A 204 10.40 1.06 1.34
N GLY A 205 10.18 0.96 2.64
CA GLY A 205 11.30 0.76 3.52
C GLY A 205 10.92 0.57 4.98
N LEU A 206 11.95 0.31 5.75
CA LEU A 206 11.95 0.22 7.20
C LEU A 206 12.94 1.25 7.73
N TYR A 207 12.57 1.98 8.78
CA TYR A 207 13.55 2.69 9.59
C TYR A 207 13.46 2.29 11.07
N LEU A 208 14.61 2.14 11.71
CA LEU A 208 14.72 1.64 13.07
C LEU A 208 16.04 2.08 13.73
N PRO A 209 16.14 2.04 15.07
CA PRO A 209 17.42 2.16 15.76
C PRO A 209 18.41 1.06 15.34
N PHE A 210 19.65 1.45 15.08
CA PHE A 210 20.77 0.57 14.75
C PHE A 210 22.06 1.20 15.31
N GLU A 211 22.33 0.96 16.58
CA GLU A 211 23.33 1.73 17.35
C GLU A 211 24.78 1.29 17.09
N PHE A 212 24.99 0.12 16.48
CA PHE A 212 26.32 -0.46 16.29
C PHE A 212 27.09 0.14 15.11
N VAL A 213 26.40 0.84 14.21
CA VAL A 213 26.96 1.33 12.95
C VAL A 213 26.43 2.72 12.66
N SER A 214 27.32 3.63 12.27
CA SER A 214 26.95 5.02 11.96
C SER A 214 27.72 5.55 10.77
N GLY A 215 27.08 6.39 9.97
CA GLY A 215 27.71 7.11 8.85
C GLY A 215 28.24 6.16 7.78
N ILE A 216 27.45 5.14 7.42
CA ILE A 216 27.70 4.20 6.33
C ILE A 216 26.49 4.21 5.41
N THR A 217 26.73 4.13 4.10
CA THR A 217 25.70 3.95 3.10
C THR A 217 26.07 2.82 2.15
N ILE A 218 25.17 1.87 1.97
CA ILE A 218 25.29 0.75 1.05
C ILE A 218 24.15 0.86 0.06
N SER A 219 24.47 1.13 -1.21
CA SER A 219 23.47 1.50 -2.20
C SER A 219 23.55 0.64 -3.45
N SER A 220 22.41 0.08 -3.88
CA SER A 220 22.28 -0.56 -5.19
C SER A 220 21.71 0.37 -6.25
N SER A 221 21.09 1.47 -5.81
CA SER A 221 20.57 2.52 -6.68
C SER A 221 21.06 3.88 -6.20
N TRP A 222 21.16 4.86 -7.10
CA TRP A 222 21.51 6.22 -6.72
C TRP A 222 20.33 6.93 -6.03
N PHE A 223 20.62 7.71 -4.99
CA PHE A 223 19.59 8.44 -4.22
C PHE A 223 20.06 9.76 -3.60
N GLY A 224 21.18 10.29 -4.07
CA GLY A 224 21.72 11.55 -3.59
C GLY A 224 23.24 11.55 -3.56
N SER A 225 23.79 12.62 -3.00
CA SER A 225 25.22 12.74 -2.76
C SER A 225 25.60 11.95 -1.52
N PHE A 226 26.54 11.04 -1.67
CA PHE A 226 27.16 10.35 -0.55
C PHE A 226 28.39 11.13 -0.11
N PHE A 227 28.63 11.20 1.20
CA PHE A 227 29.82 11.82 1.77
C PHE A 227 30.79 10.73 2.25
N GLY A 228 32.10 11.05 2.24
CA GLY A 228 33.14 10.20 2.79
C GLY A 228 33.91 9.38 1.76
N SER A 229 34.62 8.36 2.24
CA SER A 229 35.43 7.46 1.44
C SER A 229 34.61 6.31 0.88
N THR A 230 35.01 5.82 -0.30
CA THR A 230 34.42 4.60 -0.86
C THR A 230 35.13 3.37 -0.31
N TYR A 231 34.39 2.29 -0.10
CA TYR A 231 34.96 1.01 0.36
C TYR A 231 34.47 -0.13 -0.54
N LYS A 232 35.31 -1.15 -0.71
CA LYS A 232 34.96 -2.37 -1.45
C LYS A 232 35.41 -3.59 -0.65
N PRO A 233 34.49 -4.44 -0.17
CA PRO A 233 34.88 -5.73 0.39
C PRO A 233 35.46 -6.64 -0.70
N ALA A 234 36.04 -7.77 -0.31
CA ALA A 234 36.66 -8.71 -1.25
C ALA A 234 35.65 -9.40 -2.21
N SER A 235 34.36 -9.46 -1.85
CA SER A 235 33.36 -10.14 -2.67
C SER A 235 33.06 -9.37 -3.96
N THR A 236 33.30 -10.01 -5.10
CA THR A 236 32.96 -9.50 -6.43
C THR A 236 31.46 -9.40 -6.64
N GLU A 237 30.69 -10.36 -6.13
CA GLU A 237 29.23 -10.38 -6.25
C GLU A 237 28.59 -9.20 -5.51
N PHE A 238 29.03 -8.93 -4.28
CA PHE A 238 28.63 -7.74 -3.54
C PHE A 238 28.95 -6.46 -4.33
N ASN A 239 30.18 -6.32 -4.80
CA ASN A 239 30.66 -5.10 -5.49
C ASN A 239 29.97 -4.86 -6.85
N ARG A 240 29.45 -5.92 -7.49
CA ARG A 240 28.63 -5.78 -8.70
C ARG A 240 27.29 -5.13 -8.41
N ARG A 241 26.76 -5.31 -7.20
CA ARG A 241 25.40 -4.91 -6.84
C ARG A 241 25.32 -3.70 -5.94
N PHE A 242 26.34 -3.45 -5.13
CA PHE A 242 26.35 -2.38 -4.15
C PHE A 242 27.57 -1.48 -4.28
N LYS A 243 27.38 -0.21 -3.94
CA LYS A 243 28.43 0.76 -3.65
C LYS A 243 28.39 1.09 -2.15
N VAL A 244 29.57 1.16 -1.53
CA VAL A 244 29.70 1.53 -0.12
C VAL A 244 30.39 2.89 -0.01
N ASN A 245 29.76 3.78 0.74
CA ASN A 245 30.34 5.05 1.16
C ASN A 245 30.31 5.10 2.67
N ALA A 246 31.37 5.58 3.30
CA ALA A 246 31.44 5.69 4.75
C ALA A 246 32.28 6.90 5.15
N HIS A 247 32.07 7.40 6.36
CA HIS A 247 32.92 8.46 6.92
C HIS A 247 34.40 8.03 7.06
N SER A 248 34.67 6.72 7.17
CA SER A 248 36.01 6.14 7.08
C SER A 248 35.99 4.73 6.51
N GLU A 249 37.06 4.34 5.80
CA GLU A 249 37.21 2.96 5.30
C GLU A 249 37.28 1.94 6.43
N MET A 250 37.91 2.30 7.56
CA MET A 250 38.01 1.42 8.73
C MET A 250 36.63 1.10 9.34
N ALA A 251 35.74 2.09 9.42
CA ALA A 251 34.36 1.85 9.88
C ALA A 251 33.59 0.93 8.93
N ALA A 252 33.76 1.13 7.60
CA ALA A 252 33.17 0.23 6.60
C ALA A 252 33.71 -1.20 6.72
N ALA A 253 35.03 -1.36 6.87
CA ALA A 253 35.66 -2.66 7.02
C ALA A 253 35.22 -3.39 8.30
N LYS A 254 35.06 -2.68 9.42
CA LYS A 254 34.59 -3.26 10.68
C LYS A 254 33.16 -3.79 10.59
N PHE A 255 32.28 -3.09 9.85
CA PHE A 255 30.91 -3.51 9.65
C PHE A 255 30.78 -4.62 8.60
N LEU A 256 31.47 -4.49 7.47
CA LEU A 256 31.38 -5.41 6.32
C LEU A 256 32.26 -6.66 6.49
N LYS A 257 32.12 -7.32 7.64
CA LYS A 257 32.65 -8.66 7.89
C LYS A 257 32.07 -9.64 6.86
N PRO A 258 32.77 -10.77 6.55
CA PRO A 258 32.29 -11.74 5.56
C PRO A 258 30.83 -12.18 5.75
N ALA A 259 30.40 -12.43 7.00
CA ALA A 259 29.01 -12.80 7.30
C ALA A 259 28.00 -11.71 6.92
N VAL A 260 28.32 -10.43 7.20
CA VAL A 260 27.46 -9.29 6.83
C VAL A 260 27.40 -9.12 5.32
N VAL A 261 28.53 -9.32 4.62
CA VAL A 261 28.58 -9.24 3.15
C VAL A 261 27.66 -10.29 2.52
N VAL A 262 27.70 -11.54 2.98
CA VAL A 262 26.81 -12.61 2.51
C VAL A 262 25.35 -12.28 2.79
N GLU A 263 25.03 -11.79 3.99
CA GLU A 263 23.66 -11.41 4.35
C GLU A 263 23.11 -10.29 3.44
N LEU A 264 23.92 -9.27 3.13
CA LEU A 264 23.54 -8.17 2.23
C LEU A 264 23.40 -8.63 0.77
N GLU A 265 24.23 -9.56 0.32
CA GLU A 265 24.12 -10.18 -1.00
C GLU A 265 22.78 -10.89 -1.15
N ASP A 266 22.39 -11.70 -0.17
CA ASP A 266 21.11 -12.42 -0.18
C ASP A 266 19.93 -11.47 -0.07
N LEU A 267 19.98 -10.52 0.88
CA LEU A 267 18.93 -9.52 1.09
C LEU A 267 18.51 -8.84 -0.20
N GLY A 268 19.46 -8.39 -1.00
CA GLY A 268 19.08 -7.67 -2.22
C GLY A 268 18.97 -8.54 -3.48
N LYS A 269 19.22 -9.86 -3.42
CA LYS A 269 18.64 -10.77 -4.43
C LYS A 269 17.12 -10.78 -4.28
N GLU A 270 16.63 -10.75 -3.04
CA GLU A 270 15.21 -10.71 -2.70
C GLU A 270 14.61 -9.29 -2.86
N LEU A 271 15.36 -8.26 -2.44
CA LEU A 271 14.91 -6.86 -2.41
C LEU A 271 15.58 -6.04 -3.52
N THR A 272 14.88 -5.86 -4.64
CA THR A 272 15.38 -5.03 -5.74
C THR A 272 15.49 -3.57 -5.33
N GLY A 273 16.56 -2.91 -5.77
CA GLY A 273 16.84 -1.51 -5.42
C GLY A 273 17.10 -1.30 -3.93
N LEU A 274 17.57 -2.32 -3.20
CA LEU A 274 17.93 -2.23 -1.79
C LEU A 274 19.02 -1.18 -1.53
N ASN A 275 18.75 -0.28 -0.59
CA ASN A 275 19.72 0.64 -0.02
C ASN A 275 19.65 0.54 1.51
N LEU A 276 20.80 0.67 2.17
CA LEU A 276 20.92 0.81 3.61
C LEU A 276 21.66 2.11 3.89
N GLU A 277 21.06 2.99 4.68
CA GLU A 277 21.67 4.23 5.13
C GLU A 277 21.69 4.25 6.66
N PHE A 278 22.88 4.21 7.23
CA PHE A 278 23.14 4.29 8.66
C PHE A 278 23.45 5.74 9.01
N SER A 279 22.55 6.41 9.72
CA SER A 279 22.71 7.81 10.11
C SER A 279 23.81 7.97 11.17
N SER A 280 24.26 9.20 11.39
CA SER A 280 25.15 9.52 12.51
C SER A 280 24.47 9.40 13.88
N LEU A 281 23.14 9.26 13.93
CA LEU A 281 22.34 9.15 15.15
C LEU A 281 22.01 7.70 15.52
N GLY A 282 22.72 6.72 14.93
CA GLY A 282 22.49 5.30 15.20
C GLY A 282 21.11 4.83 14.73
N GLN A 283 20.67 5.30 13.56
CA GLN A 283 19.43 4.84 12.92
C GLN A 283 19.74 4.22 11.57
N LEU A 284 19.06 3.13 11.24
CA LEU A 284 19.08 2.52 9.91
C LEU A 284 17.83 2.93 9.15
N CYS A 285 18.00 3.40 7.92
CA CYS A 285 16.97 3.44 6.89
C CYS A 285 17.29 2.38 5.83
N MET A 286 16.48 1.32 5.77
CA MET A 286 16.53 0.30 4.74
C MET A 286 15.41 0.55 3.72
N SER A 287 15.76 0.85 2.48
CA SER A 287 14.78 1.17 1.42
C SER A 287 14.92 0.27 0.20
N PHE A 288 13.82 -0.01 -0.47
CA PHE A 288 13.76 -0.94 -1.60
C PHE A 288 12.55 -0.65 -2.50
N THR A 289 12.49 -1.29 -3.66
CA THR A 289 11.41 -1.14 -4.65
C THR A 289 10.17 -2.00 -4.40
N PRO A 290 10.26 -3.28 -3.98
CA PRO A 290 9.06 -4.08 -3.72
C PRO A 290 8.34 -3.64 -2.44
N ASN A 291 7.00 -3.64 -2.44
CA ASN A 291 6.24 -3.40 -1.22
C ASN A 291 6.21 -4.68 -0.35
N ILE A 292 7.11 -4.77 0.64
CA ILE A 292 7.17 -5.90 1.56
C ILE A 292 6.03 -5.92 2.59
N CYS A 293 5.27 -4.83 2.69
CA CYS A 293 4.09 -4.69 3.56
C CYS A 293 2.78 -4.82 2.78
N LYS A 294 2.83 -5.40 1.57
CA LYS A 294 1.65 -5.59 0.74
C LYS A 294 0.73 -6.62 1.39
N TRP A 295 -0.53 -6.24 1.55
CA TRP A 295 -1.63 -7.10 1.97
C TRP A 295 -2.67 -7.10 0.87
N GLN A 296 -3.33 -8.23 0.67
CA GLN A 296 -4.38 -8.38 -0.34
C GLN A 296 -5.31 -9.50 0.08
N ARG A 297 -6.59 -9.17 0.27
CA ARG A 297 -7.63 -10.16 0.55
C ARG A 297 -8.01 -10.95 -0.71
N GLN A 298 -8.42 -12.19 -0.53
CA GLN A 298 -8.94 -13.08 -1.58
C GLN A 298 -10.46 -13.02 -1.65
N HIS A 299 -11.14 -12.96 -0.50
CA HIS A 299 -12.59 -12.92 -0.40
C HIS A 299 -13.06 -11.60 0.21
N GLY A 300 -14.37 -11.36 0.18
CA GLY A 300 -15.00 -10.20 0.81
C GLY A 300 -16.30 -10.59 1.50
N LEU A 301 -16.99 -9.61 2.07
CA LEU A 301 -18.28 -9.81 2.72
C LEU A 301 -19.39 -10.27 1.76
N ASP A 302 -19.16 -10.19 0.44
CA ASP A 302 -20.01 -10.83 -0.57
C ASP A 302 -19.90 -12.37 -0.59
N GLU A 303 -18.82 -12.93 -0.06
CA GLU A 303 -18.59 -14.35 0.20
C GLU A 303 -18.26 -14.59 1.69
N PRO A 304 -19.22 -14.36 2.61
CA PRO A 304 -18.93 -14.20 4.03
C PRO A 304 -18.25 -15.43 4.65
N ALA A 305 -18.68 -16.64 4.34
CA ALA A 305 -18.07 -17.86 4.90
C ALA A 305 -16.61 -18.07 4.46
N ALA A 306 -16.25 -17.69 3.24
CA ALA A 306 -14.87 -17.77 2.76
C ALA A 306 -14.01 -16.66 3.38
N PHE A 307 -14.53 -15.44 3.41
CA PHE A 307 -13.86 -14.29 4.01
C PHE A 307 -13.61 -14.44 5.52
N LEU A 308 -14.57 -15.01 6.26
CA LEU A 308 -14.40 -15.31 7.68
C LEU A 308 -13.33 -16.38 7.93
N ARG A 309 -13.22 -17.39 7.05
CA ARG A 309 -12.15 -18.39 7.12
C ARG A 309 -10.79 -17.76 6.83
N GLU A 310 -10.74 -16.86 5.85
CA GLU A 310 -9.55 -16.08 5.52
C GLU A 310 -9.09 -15.25 6.72
N ILE A 311 -9.95 -14.42 7.32
CA ILE A 311 -9.61 -13.61 8.50
C ILE A 311 -9.17 -14.48 9.69
N LYS A 312 -9.71 -15.68 9.85
CA LYS A 312 -9.31 -16.59 10.95
C LYS A 312 -7.88 -17.15 10.78
N GLN A 313 -7.27 -17.02 9.60
CA GLN A 313 -5.87 -17.38 9.37
C GLN A 313 -4.94 -16.27 9.83
N ASN A 314 -3.70 -16.62 10.17
CA ASN A 314 -2.66 -15.67 10.54
C ASN A 314 -2.18 -14.87 9.31
N GLN A 315 -2.45 -13.57 9.30
CA GLN A 315 -2.11 -12.61 8.24
C GLN A 315 -0.72 -11.98 8.39
N LYS A 316 0.21 -12.65 9.08
CA LYS A 316 1.62 -12.22 9.10
C LYS A 316 2.18 -12.14 7.70
N ILE A 317 2.83 -11.03 7.37
CA ILE A 317 3.36 -10.79 6.04
C ILE A 317 4.73 -11.47 5.90
N PRO A 318 4.87 -12.56 5.10
CA PRO A 318 6.08 -13.40 5.16
C PRO A 318 7.35 -12.64 4.78
N LEU A 319 7.30 -11.83 3.71
CA LEU A 319 8.45 -11.07 3.23
C LEU A 319 8.92 -10.01 4.23
N LEU A 320 7.98 -9.39 4.98
CA LEU A 320 8.32 -8.49 6.08
C LEU A 320 9.03 -9.24 7.21
N GLN A 321 8.46 -10.37 7.66
CA GLN A 321 9.05 -11.15 8.75
C GLN A 321 10.45 -11.65 8.41
N GLN A 322 10.63 -12.12 7.17
CA GLN A 322 11.95 -12.49 6.65
C GLN A 322 12.91 -11.30 6.65
N THR A 323 12.48 -10.14 6.18
CA THR A 323 13.33 -8.93 6.17
C THR A 323 13.72 -8.51 7.59
N LEU A 324 12.80 -8.52 8.55
CA LEU A 324 13.07 -8.20 9.95
C LEU A 324 14.04 -9.20 10.59
N GLN A 325 13.88 -10.49 10.30
CA GLN A 325 14.82 -11.54 10.73
C GLN A 325 16.22 -11.31 10.17
N ARG A 326 16.34 -10.90 8.90
CA ARG A 326 17.63 -10.58 8.28
C ARG A 326 18.25 -9.31 8.89
N ILE A 327 17.45 -8.28 9.22
CA ILE A 327 17.92 -7.11 9.99
C ILE A 327 18.42 -7.54 11.38
N HIS A 328 17.72 -8.46 12.05
CA HIS A 328 18.17 -9.03 13.32
C HIS A 328 19.53 -9.73 13.19
N THR A 329 19.74 -10.49 12.12
CA THR A 329 21.05 -11.09 11.80
C THR A 329 22.14 -10.03 11.59
N LEU A 330 21.83 -8.91 10.91
CA LEU A 330 22.77 -7.80 10.75
C LEU A 330 23.13 -7.15 12.09
N LEU A 331 22.15 -6.93 12.98
CA LEU A 331 22.38 -6.40 14.33
C LEU A 331 23.33 -7.33 15.10
N ARG A 332 23.05 -8.64 15.10
CA ARG A 332 23.88 -9.64 15.78
C ARG A 332 25.33 -9.63 15.32
N HIS A 333 25.59 -9.55 14.01
CA HIS A 333 26.96 -9.54 13.50
C HIS A 333 27.70 -8.20 13.71
N SER A 334 26.94 -7.14 14.03
CA SER A 334 27.46 -5.80 14.30
C SER A 334 27.70 -5.55 15.79
N ASP A 335 26.96 -6.24 16.65
CA ASP A 335 27.21 -6.24 18.09
C ASP A 335 28.59 -6.86 18.34
N ASN A 336 29.47 -6.12 19.04
CA ASN A 336 30.86 -6.54 19.26
C ASN A 336 30.98 -7.58 20.39
N ASN A 337 29.87 -8.21 20.78
CA ASN A 337 29.83 -9.27 21.78
C ASN A 337 30.30 -10.65 21.24
N PHE A 338 30.77 -10.72 19.98
CA PHE A 338 31.35 -11.93 19.37
C PHE A 338 32.56 -11.64 18.48
#